data_AF-A0A9D5N3Z0-F1
#
_entry.id   AF-A0A9D5N3Z0-F1
#
_cell.length_a   1.000
_cell.length_b   1.000
_cell.length_c   1.000
_cell.angle_alpha   90.00
_cell.angle_beta   90.00
_cell.angle_gamma   90.00
#
_symmetry.space_group_name_H-M   'P 1'
#
loop_
_entity.id
_entity.type
_entity.pdbx_description
1 polymer ?
#
loop_
_entity_poly.entity_id
_entity_poly.type
_entity_poly.pdbx_seq_one_letter_code
_entity_poly.pdbx_strand_id
1 'polypeptide(L)'
;MRSFSEKDAIWSQADDENGGTIHDMIAEYVRERCAAQGELTPDSFNWHWSVICPEDPDAPSSSDLEAAATLADQPEDGHTYVLYHEASGTALTDKVKGTGLKGAEIEAYENILLAPLPENTLVFTARVNDDGTFLLSDAQGRYLSAIYGGVKLTKSPSKNDLSLWKSVPGRGGMNLINMGLKDNKALQYYSQSYITFSVSRSSPFIFNFYETEGE
;
A
#
# COMPACT_ATOMS: atom_id res chain seq x y z
N MET A 1 -0.63 -15.55 5.24
CA MET A 1 0.83 -15.36 5.08
C MET A 1 1.18 -14.07 4.33
N ARG A 2 2.18 -13.29 4.76
CA ARG A 2 2.57 -12.00 4.12
C ARG A 2 3.42 -12.23 2.86
N SER A 3 3.13 -11.51 1.78
CA SER A 3 4.02 -11.44 0.61
C SER A 3 5.16 -10.47 0.90
N PHE A 4 6.40 -10.95 0.87
CA PHE A 4 7.60 -10.17 1.16
C PHE A 4 8.07 -9.36 -0.06
N SER A 5 8.64 -8.18 0.19
CA SER A 5 9.27 -7.28 -0.79
C SER A 5 10.74 -7.01 -0.44
N GLU A 6 11.50 -6.33 -1.31
CA GLU A 6 12.89 -5.93 -1.03
C GLU A 6 13.06 -5.10 0.26
N LYS A 7 11.99 -4.48 0.78
CA LYS A 7 12.00 -3.69 2.02
C LYS A 7 11.85 -4.53 3.29
N ASP A 8 11.40 -5.77 3.14
CA ASP A 8 11.26 -6.75 4.22
C ASP A 8 12.52 -7.62 4.36
N ALA A 9 13.54 -7.36 3.53
CA ALA A 9 14.84 -8.01 3.62
C ALA A 9 15.56 -7.60 4.92
N ILE A 10 15.90 -8.59 5.75
CA ILE A 10 16.70 -8.43 6.98
C ILE A 10 18.14 -7.96 6.65
N TRP A 11 18.55 -8.02 5.39
CA TRP A 11 19.84 -7.51 4.92
C TRP A 11 19.68 -6.29 4.01
N SER A 12 20.11 -5.14 4.54
CA SER A 12 20.27 -3.90 3.80
C SER A 12 21.68 -3.80 3.22
N GLN A 13 21.78 -3.25 2.01
CA GLN A 13 22.98 -3.00 1.20
C GLN A 13 24.02 -2.05 1.82
N ALA A 14 23.97 -1.80 3.14
CA ALA A 14 24.74 -0.75 3.82
C ALA A 14 25.91 -1.24 4.67
N ASP A 15 26.10 -2.55 4.88
CA ASP A 15 27.29 -3.06 5.58
C ASP A 15 28.35 -3.53 4.57
N ASP A 16 29.25 -2.62 4.31
CA ASP A 16 30.44 -2.67 3.50
C ASP A 16 31.57 -3.43 4.20
N GLU A 17 31.59 -4.75 4.03
CA GLU A 17 32.85 -5.49 3.87
C GLU A 17 33.19 -5.64 2.37
N ASN A 18 33.50 -4.51 1.70
CA ASN A 18 33.88 -4.37 0.28
C ASN A 18 32.77 -4.23 -0.78
N GLY A 19 31.54 -3.85 -0.40
CA GLY A 19 30.55 -3.37 -1.38
C GLY A 19 30.02 -4.41 -2.37
N GLY A 20 30.08 -5.70 -2.01
CA GLY A 20 29.39 -6.76 -2.75
C GLY A 20 27.87 -6.66 -2.57
N THR A 21 27.11 -6.89 -3.64
CA THR A 21 25.65 -7.03 -3.59
C THR A 21 25.25 -8.43 -3.10
N ILE A 22 23.98 -8.62 -2.69
CA ILE A 22 23.41 -9.97 -2.44
C ILE A 22 23.64 -10.90 -3.65
N HIS A 23 23.63 -10.35 -4.87
CA HIS A 23 23.94 -11.13 -6.06
C HIS A 23 25.40 -11.60 -6.05
N ASP A 24 26.34 -10.76 -5.62
CA ASP A 24 27.76 -11.11 -5.54
C ASP A 24 28.01 -12.17 -4.46
N MET A 25 27.36 -12.06 -3.30
CA MET A 25 27.49 -13.05 -2.21
C MET A 25 26.84 -14.40 -2.53
N ILE A 26 25.65 -14.39 -3.14
CA ILE A 26 25.00 -15.63 -3.61
C ILE A 26 25.83 -16.25 -4.73
N ALA A 27 26.31 -15.44 -5.68
CA ALA A 27 27.20 -15.92 -6.73
C ALA A 27 28.48 -16.51 -6.14
N GLU A 28 29.11 -15.86 -5.16
CA GLU A 28 30.31 -16.32 -4.46
C GLU A 28 30.07 -17.64 -3.70
N TYR A 29 29.00 -17.74 -2.92
CA TYR A 29 28.60 -18.99 -2.25
C TYR A 29 28.42 -20.14 -3.26
N VAL A 30 27.78 -19.87 -4.40
CA VAL A 30 27.63 -20.86 -5.47
C VAL A 30 28.99 -21.20 -6.10
N ARG A 31 29.87 -20.21 -6.33
CA ARG A 31 31.24 -20.44 -6.83
C ARG A 31 32.00 -21.39 -5.90
N GLU A 32 31.97 -21.14 -4.60
CA GLU A 32 32.65 -21.98 -3.60
C GLU A 32 32.11 -23.41 -3.60
N ARG A 33 30.79 -23.59 -3.63
CA ARG A 33 30.15 -24.91 -3.66
C ARG A 33 30.45 -25.68 -4.95
N CYS A 34 30.46 -25.01 -6.09
CA CYS A 34 30.80 -25.62 -7.38
C CYS A 34 32.29 -25.95 -7.47
N ALA A 35 33.19 -25.10 -6.96
CA ALA A 35 34.62 -25.36 -6.90
C ALA A 35 34.95 -26.59 -6.03
N ALA A 36 34.22 -26.77 -4.92
CA ALA A 36 34.34 -27.96 -4.08
C ALA A 36 33.86 -29.26 -4.75
N GLN A 37 33.05 -29.16 -5.82
CA GLN A 37 32.54 -30.31 -6.60
C GLN A 37 33.20 -30.49 -7.98
N GLY A 38 34.09 -29.58 -8.37
CA GLY A 38 35.12 -29.82 -9.37
C GLY A 38 34.85 -29.38 -10.81
N GLU A 39 33.63 -29.05 -11.26
CA GLU A 39 33.39 -28.91 -12.72
C GLU A 39 32.36 -27.84 -13.18
N LEU A 40 31.97 -26.85 -12.38
CA LEU A 40 31.04 -25.80 -12.83
C LEU A 40 31.55 -24.40 -12.51
N THR A 41 31.81 -23.58 -13.53
CA THR A 41 32.09 -22.15 -13.38
C THR A 41 30.80 -21.34 -13.57
N PRO A 42 30.33 -20.60 -12.56
CA PRO A 42 29.03 -19.91 -12.62
C PRO A 42 28.96 -18.78 -13.67
N ASP A 43 30.10 -18.32 -14.18
CA ASP A 43 30.17 -17.28 -15.22
C ASP A 43 29.64 -17.75 -16.60
N SER A 44 29.24 -19.03 -16.71
CA SER A 44 28.67 -19.65 -17.92
C SER A 44 27.15 -19.52 -18.02
N PHE A 45 26.47 -19.00 -16.99
CA PHE A 45 25.01 -19.03 -16.86
C PHE A 45 24.42 -17.64 -16.61
N ASN A 46 23.20 -17.41 -17.13
CA ASN A 46 22.34 -16.32 -16.67
C ASN A 46 21.63 -16.78 -15.40
N TRP A 47 21.90 -16.10 -14.29
CA TRP A 47 21.31 -16.43 -12.99
C TRP A 47 20.05 -15.60 -12.76
N HIS A 48 19.00 -16.28 -12.29
CA HIS A 48 17.82 -15.66 -11.72
C HIS A 48 17.54 -16.35 -10.39
N TRP A 49 17.23 -15.57 -9.36
CA TRP A 49 16.76 -16.09 -8.10
C TRP A 49 15.27 -15.75 -7.93
N SER A 50 14.57 -16.63 -7.23
CA SER A 50 13.20 -16.43 -6.78
C SER A 50 13.15 -16.71 -5.29
N VAL A 51 12.50 -15.82 -4.53
CA VAL A 51 12.16 -16.11 -3.14
C VAL A 51 10.87 -16.91 -3.14
N ILE A 52 10.95 -18.14 -2.62
CA ILE A 52 9.79 -18.97 -2.34
C ILE A 52 9.59 -18.89 -0.83
N CYS A 53 8.53 -18.22 -0.39
CA CYS A 53 8.09 -18.27 1.00
C CYS A 53 7.16 -19.49 1.11
N PRO A 54 7.63 -20.62 1.66
CA PRO A 54 6.75 -21.78 1.84
C PRO A 54 5.59 -21.38 2.74
N GLU A 55 4.39 -21.83 2.40
CA GLU A 55 3.23 -21.72 3.28
C GLU A 55 3.60 -22.35 4.64
N ASP A 56 3.57 -21.55 5.71
CA ASP A 56 3.61 -22.04 7.09
C ASP A 56 2.40 -22.96 7.28
N PRO A 57 2.62 -24.27 7.49
CA PRO A 57 1.53 -25.24 7.61
C PRO A 57 0.66 -24.98 8.85
N ASP A 58 1.14 -24.19 9.82
CA ASP A 58 0.42 -23.85 11.04
C ASP A 58 -0.27 -22.46 10.95
N ALA A 59 -0.11 -21.74 9.83
CA ALA A 59 -0.78 -20.46 9.67
C ALA A 59 -2.30 -20.66 9.48
N PRO A 60 -3.14 -19.83 10.14
CA PRO A 60 -4.59 -19.92 9.97
C PRO A 60 -4.96 -19.68 8.52
N SER A 61 -5.94 -20.43 8.02
CA SER A 61 -6.54 -20.13 6.72
C SER A 61 -7.27 -18.79 6.82
N SER A 62 -7.19 -17.96 5.78
CA SER A 62 -7.97 -16.72 5.71
C SER A 62 -9.49 -16.98 5.83
N SER A 63 -9.96 -18.18 5.50
CA SER A 63 -11.37 -18.58 5.67
C SER A 63 -11.80 -18.76 7.12
N ASP A 64 -10.85 -18.94 8.03
CA ASP A 64 -11.10 -19.13 9.46
C ASP A 64 -11.06 -17.81 10.23
N LEU A 65 -10.68 -16.71 9.56
CA LEU A 65 -10.57 -15.38 10.12
C LEU A 65 -11.78 -14.54 9.72
N GLU A 66 -12.28 -13.75 10.66
CA GLU A 66 -13.36 -12.80 10.38
C GLU A 66 -12.79 -11.59 9.64
N ALA A 67 -13.18 -11.42 8.38
CA ALA A 67 -12.76 -10.30 7.55
C ALA A 67 -13.72 -9.11 7.71
N ALA A 68 -13.17 -7.93 7.95
CA ALA A 68 -13.94 -6.69 7.86
C ALA A 68 -13.95 -6.09 6.44
N ALA A 69 -12.91 -6.39 5.66
CA ALA A 69 -12.79 -5.94 4.27
C ALA A 69 -11.83 -6.84 3.49
N THR A 70 -11.98 -6.89 2.17
CA THR A 70 -11.17 -7.73 1.27
C THR A 70 -10.50 -6.88 0.19
N LEU A 71 -9.29 -7.25 -0.22
CA LEU A 71 -8.51 -6.48 -1.20
C LEU A 71 -9.25 -6.43 -2.54
N ALA A 72 -9.44 -5.22 -3.05
CA ALA A 72 -10.01 -4.95 -4.36
C ALA A 72 -8.95 -4.47 -5.35
N ASP A 73 -9.10 -4.86 -6.62
CA ASP A 73 -8.18 -4.44 -7.68
C ASP A 73 -8.25 -2.93 -7.94
N GLN A 74 -9.46 -2.35 -7.91
CA GLN A 74 -9.73 -0.94 -8.15
C GLN A 74 -11.08 -0.54 -7.54
N PRO A 75 -11.34 0.77 -7.29
CA PRO A 75 -12.65 1.20 -6.81
C PRO A 75 -13.71 1.11 -7.92
N GLU A 76 -14.87 0.57 -7.54
CA GLU A 76 -16.10 0.49 -8.35
C GLU A 76 -17.17 1.46 -7.84
N ASP A 77 -18.05 1.93 -8.74
CA ASP A 77 -19.08 2.92 -8.41
C ASP A 77 -20.11 2.36 -7.42
N GLY A 78 -20.36 3.09 -6.34
CA GLY A 78 -21.32 2.73 -5.30
C GLY A 78 -20.78 1.78 -4.22
N HIS A 79 -19.61 1.20 -4.42
CA HIS A 79 -19.01 0.27 -3.46
C HIS A 79 -18.28 1.02 -2.33
N THR A 80 -18.08 0.33 -1.21
CA THR A 80 -17.50 0.89 0.03
C THR A 80 -16.13 0.33 0.32
N TYR A 81 -15.19 1.21 0.70
CA TYR A 81 -13.77 0.86 0.82
C TYR A 81 -13.11 1.46 2.06
N VAL A 82 -12.24 0.69 2.69
CA VAL A 82 -11.18 1.18 3.58
C VAL A 82 -9.94 1.45 2.72
N LEU A 83 -9.39 2.65 2.82
CA LEU A 83 -8.13 2.98 2.15
C LEU A 83 -6.96 2.66 3.08
N TYR A 84 -6.24 1.59 2.76
CA TYR A 84 -5.17 1.03 3.59
C TYR A 84 -3.79 1.38 3.03
N HIS A 85 -2.85 1.74 3.91
CA HIS A 85 -1.46 1.99 3.58
C HIS A 85 -0.60 0.86 4.15
N GLU A 86 -0.26 -0.10 3.29
CA GLU A 86 0.47 -1.34 3.64
C GLU A 86 1.75 -1.09 4.43
N ALA A 87 2.55 -0.11 4.00
CA ALA A 87 3.88 0.10 4.58
C ALA A 87 3.85 0.60 6.03
N SER A 88 2.73 1.17 6.49
CA SER A 88 2.55 1.50 7.91
C SER A 88 1.54 0.60 8.61
N GLY A 89 0.80 -0.22 7.87
CA GLY A 89 -0.29 -1.02 8.42
C GLY A 89 -1.45 -0.18 8.94
N THR A 90 -1.75 0.97 8.33
CA THR A 90 -2.78 1.89 8.82
C THR A 90 -3.83 2.25 7.78
N ALA A 91 -5.02 2.65 8.21
CA ALA A 91 -6.04 3.32 7.39
C ALA A 91 -6.39 4.72 7.92
N LEU A 92 -7.11 5.53 7.11
CA LEU A 92 -7.55 6.86 7.49
C LEU A 92 -8.62 6.80 8.59
N THR A 93 -8.59 7.77 9.50
CA THR A 93 -9.64 7.98 10.50
C THR A 93 -10.30 9.34 10.35
N ASP A 94 -11.46 9.53 10.98
CA ASP A 94 -12.16 10.82 11.02
C ASP A 94 -11.47 11.88 11.92
N LYS A 95 -10.37 11.51 12.59
CA LYS A 95 -9.62 12.37 13.51
C LYS A 95 -8.55 13.15 12.77
N VAL A 96 -8.40 14.42 13.11
CA VAL A 96 -7.41 15.32 12.49
C VAL A 96 -6.05 15.18 13.15
N LYS A 97 -4.96 15.16 12.36
CA LYS A 97 -3.58 15.30 12.82
C LYS A 97 -2.82 16.29 11.93
N GLY A 98 -2.54 17.48 12.46
CA GLY A 98 -1.91 18.56 11.70
C GLY A 98 -2.82 19.04 10.57
N THR A 99 -2.30 19.07 9.35
CA THR A 99 -3.05 19.40 8.12
C THR A 99 -3.81 18.19 7.54
N GLY A 100 -3.67 17.01 8.13
CA GLY A 100 -4.17 15.75 7.59
C GLY A 100 -5.13 15.01 8.51
N LEU A 101 -5.43 13.78 8.11
CA LEU A 101 -6.20 12.83 8.91
C LEU A 101 -5.26 11.85 9.60
N LYS A 102 -5.57 11.45 10.83
CA LYS A 102 -4.76 10.51 11.62
C LYS A 102 -4.92 9.09 11.07
N GLY A 103 -3.84 8.30 11.11
CA GLY A 103 -3.91 6.85 10.91
C GLY A 103 -4.29 6.05 12.15
N ALA A 104 -5.06 4.99 11.93
CA ALA A 104 -5.28 3.90 12.88
C ALA A 104 -4.64 2.62 12.33
N GLU A 105 -3.95 1.88 13.19
CA GLU A 105 -3.35 0.59 12.87
C GLU A 105 -4.45 -0.44 12.65
N ILE A 106 -4.33 -1.23 11.59
CA ILE A 106 -5.25 -2.30 11.23
C ILE A 106 -4.43 -3.55 10.96
N GLU A 107 -4.84 -4.65 11.57
CA GLU A 107 -4.29 -5.97 11.28
C GLU A 107 -4.78 -6.43 9.90
N ALA A 108 -3.82 -6.71 9.01
CA ALA A 108 -4.07 -7.28 7.70
C ALA A 108 -3.46 -8.67 7.65
N TYR A 109 -4.17 -9.60 7.03
CA TYR A 109 -3.71 -10.96 6.81
C TYR A 109 -4.04 -11.35 5.37
N GLU A 110 -3.01 -11.64 4.57
CA GLU A 110 -3.18 -11.90 3.13
C GLU A 110 -3.93 -10.76 2.45
N ASN A 111 -5.09 -11.05 1.88
CA ASN A 111 -5.92 -10.10 1.15
C ASN A 111 -7.13 -9.63 1.97
N ILE A 112 -7.08 -9.74 3.31
CA ILE A 112 -8.15 -9.28 4.20
C ILE A 112 -7.65 -8.30 5.27
N LEU A 113 -8.49 -7.34 5.62
CA LEU A 113 -8.39 -6.61 6.89
C LEU A 113 -9.20 -7.35 7.94
N LEU A 114 -8.60 -7.63 9.08
CA LEU A 114 -9.25 -8.39 10.14
C LEU A 114 -10.32 -7.55 10.86
N ALA A 115 -11.40 -8.21 11.24
CA ALA A 115 -12.44 -7.62 12.07
C ALA A 115 -12.05 -7.63 13.56
N PRO A 116 -12.55 -6.68 14.37
CA PRO A 116 -13.27 -5.47 13.94
C PRO A 116 -12.31 -4.37 13.45
N LEU A 117 -12.78 -3.49 12.55
CA LEU A 117 -12.03 -2.28 12.22
C LEU A 117 -11.88 -1.39 13.46
N PRO A 118 -10.75 -0.68 13.63
CA PRO A 118 -10.58 0.28 14.71
C PRO A 118 -11.66 1.35 14.70
N GLU A 119 -12.02 1.82 15.88
CA GLU A 119 -12.97 2.92 16.04
C GLU A 119 -12.53 4.14 15.21
N ASN A 120 -13.49 4.80 14.56
CA ASN A 120 -13.28 5.98 13.72
C ASN A 120 -12.54 5.72 12.40
N THR A 121 -12.26 4.46 12.02
CA THR A 121 -11.77 4.13 10.67
C THR A 121 -12.78 4.60 9.63
N LEU A 122 -12.29 5.29 8.60
CA LEU A 122 -13.13 5.78 7.52
C LEU A 122 -13.40 4.67 6.51
N VAL A 123 -14.68 4.36 6.33
CA VAL A 123 -15.20 3.60 5.20
C VAL A 123 -15.79 4.59 4.21
N PHE A 124 -15.27 4.57 2.98
CA PHE A 124 -15.65 5.50 1.92
C PHE A 124 -16.49 4.80 0.86
N THR A 125 -17.65 5.36 0.53
CA THR A 125 -18.34 5.04 -0.72
C THR A 125 -17.62 5.73 -1.88
N ALA A 126 -17.22 4.96 -2.88
CA ALA A 126 -16.65 5.47 -4.11
C ALA A 126 -17.77 5.90 -5.07
N ARG A 127 -17.59 7.05 -5.73
CA ARG A 127 -18.37 7.44 -6.91
C ARG A 127 -17.44 7.61 -8.09
N VAL A 128 -17.52 6.71 -9.05
CA VAL A 128 -16.56 6.60 -10.16
C VAL A 128 -17.16 7.21 -11.42
N ASN A 129 -16.42 8.11 -12.06
CA ASN A 129 -16.78 8.74 -13.33
C ASN A 129 -16.28 7.91 -14.52
N ASP A 130 -16.85 8.16 -15.70
CA ASP A 130 -16.48 7.48 -16.96
C ASP A 130 -14.99 7.59 -17.33
N ASP A 131 -14.30 8.64 -16.87
CA ASP A 131 -12.87 8.86 -17.14
C ASP A 131 -11.93 8.17 -16.12
N GLY A 132 -12.50 7.39 -15.20
CA GLY A 132 -11.79 6.68 -14.14
C GLY A 132 -11.38 7.56 -12.95
N THR A 133 -11.77 8.84 -12.93
CA THR A 133 -11.67 9.65 -11.71
C THR A 133 -12.81 9.30 -10.74
N PHE A 134 -12.62 9.56 -9.46
CA PHE A 134 -13.63 9.23 -8.46
C PHE A 134 -13.65 10.19 -7.28
N LEU A 135 -14.81 10.26 -6.63
CA LEU A 135 -15.02 10.88 -5.32
C LEU A 135 -15.06 9.78 -4.26
N LEU A 136 -14.59 10.11 -3.05
CA LEU A 136 -14.72 9.26 -1.86
C LEU A 136 -15.51 10.01 -0.80
N SER A 137 -16.65 9.46 -0.38
CA SER A 137 -17.49 10.03 0.67
C SER A 137 -17.69 9.08 1.84
N ASP A 138 -17.60 9.57 3.07
CA ASP A 138 -17.92 8.76 4.25
C ASP A 138 -19.44 8.58 4.44
N ALA A 139 -19.83 7.77 5.43
CA ALA A 139 -21.22 7.53 5.79
C ALA A 139 -22.01 8.80 6.19
N GLN A 140 -21.33 9.89 6.55
CA GLN A 140 -21.97 11.19 6.84
C GLN A 140 -22.06 12.09 5.59
N GLY A 141 -21.71 11.57 4.41
CA GLY A 141 -21.72 12.30 3.14
C GLY A 141 -20.61 13.35 3.03
N ARG A 142 -19.55 13.24 3.83
CA ARG A 142 -18.38 14.13 3.76
C ARG A 142 -17.35 13.55 2.81
N TYR A 143 -16.76 14.39 1.97
CA TYR A 143 -15.85 14.01 0.90
C TYR A 143 -14.39 14.14 1.33
N LEU A 144 -13.58 13.13 1.04
CA LEU A 144 -12.13 13.22 1.18
C LEU A 144 -11.59 14.25 0.19
N SER A 145 -11.08 15.35 0.71
CA SER A 145 -10.63 16.48 -0.08
C SER A 145 -9.21 16.89 0.28
N ALA A 146 -8.41 17.15 -0.73
CA ALA A 146 -7.10 17.73 -0.57
C ALA A 146 -7.18 19.18 -0.08
N ILE A 147 -6.18 19.57 0.70
CA ILE A 147 -5.85 20.95 1.04
C ILE A 147 -4.35 21.17 0.83
N TYR A 148 -3.87 22.40 1.00
CA TYR A 148 -2.44 22.67 0.89
C TYR A 148 -1.66 21.87 1.96
N GLY A 149 -0.90 20.86 1.50
CA GLY A 149 -0.09 20.00 2.35
C GLY A 149 -0.89 19.04 3.24
N GLY A 150 -2.09 18.64 2.83
CA GLY A 150 -2.98 17.88 3.72
C GLY A 150 -4.24 17.33 3.06
N VAL A 151 -5.07 16.63 3.83
CA VAL A 151 -6.43 16.22 3.44
C VAL A 151 -7.40 16.46 4.59
N LYS A 152 -8.67 16.64 4.26
CA LYS A 152 -9.77 16.78 5.23
C LYS A 152 -11.08 16.24 4.66
N LEU A 153 -12.07 16.06 5.53
CA LEU A 153 -13.44 15.76 5.14
C LEU A 153 -14.24 17.06 4.93
N THR A 154 -14.91 17.20 3.78
CA THR A 154 -15.73 18.38 3.44
C THR A 154 -17.19 18.00 3.19
N LYS A 155 -18.13 18.88 3.55
CA LYS A 155 -19.58 18.60 3.41
C LYS A 155 -20.10 18.55 1.97
N SER A 156 -19.30 18.99 1.01
CA SER A 156 -19.61 18.93 -0.42
C SER A 156 -18.33 18.71 -1.21
N PRO A 157 -18.42 18.20 -2.45
CA PRO A 157 -17.30 18.21 -3.36
C PRO A 157 -16.76 19.63 -3.54
N SER A 158 -15.43 19.75 -3.61
CA SER A 158 -14.76 21.01 -3.90
C SER A 158 -15.07 21.47 -5.32
N LYS A 159 -15.29 22.77 -5.50
CA LYS A 159 -15.52 23.38 -6.82
C LYS A 159 -14.28 23.38 -7.72
N ASN A 160 -13.10 23.16 -7.15
CA ASN A 160 -11.82 23.15 -7.87
C ASN A 160 -11.24 21.73 -7.93
N ASP A 161 -12.11 20.71 -7.95
CA ASP A 161 -11.74 19.30 -8.07
C ASP A 161 -10.83 18.75 -6.96
N LEU A 162 -10.67 19.47 -5.84
CA LEU A 162 -9.87 19.00 -4.69
C LEU A 162 -10.45 17.76 -4.01
N SER A 163 -11.70 17.40 -4.29
CA SER A 163 -12.32 16.15 -3.81
C SER A 163 -12.21 15.01 -4.82
N LEU A 164 -11.71 15.28 -6.02
CA LEU A 164 -11.63 14.34 -7.13
C LEU A 164 -10.25 13.70 -7.18
N TRP A 165 -10.23 12.37 -7.28
CA TRP A 165 -9.03 11.56 -7.21
C TRP A 165 -8.91 10.66 -8.44
N LYS A 166 -7.70 10.22 -8.72
CA LYS A 166 -7.39 9.21 -9.73
C LYS A 166 -6.41 8.20 -9.16
N SER A 167 -6.69 6.92 -9.35
CA SER A 167 -5.76 5.84 -9.03
C SER A 167 -4.80 5.62 -10.20
N VAL A 168 -3.52 5.42 -9.89
CA VAL A 168 -2.49 5.02 -10.85
C VAL A 168 -1.75 3.81 -10.27
N PRO A 169 -1.60 2.71 -11.03
CA PRO A 169 -0.88 1.54 -10.57
C PRO A 169 0.57 1.85 -10.15
N GLY A 170 0.93 1.38 -8.95
CA GLY A 170 2.29 1.34 -8.42
C GLY A 170 2.69 -0.09 -8.05
N ARG A 171 3.91 -0.29 -7.56
CA ARG A 171 4.32 -1.62 -7.07
C ARG A 171 3.63 -1.90 -5.74
N GLY A 172 2.75 -2.90 -5.71
CA GLY A 172 2.06 -3.36 -4.50
C GLY A 172 0.81 -2.54 -4.13
N GLY A 173 0.28 -1.73 -5.03
CA GLY A 173 -0.95 -0.96 -4.81
C GLY A 173 -1.08 0.22 -5.76
N MET A 174 -1.77 1.28 -5.32
CA MET A 174 -2.14 2.43 -6.14
C MET A 174 -1.59 3.74 -5.55
N ASN A 175 -1.12 4.64 -6.41
CA ASN A 175 -1.01 6.05 -6.08
C ASN A 175 -2.37 6.74 -6.25
N LEU A 176 -2.80 7.55 -5.28
CA LEU A 176 -4.02 8.35 -5.39
C LEU A 176 -3.67 9.81 -5.67
N ILE A 177 -3.75 10.21 -6.94
CA ILE A 177 -3.46 11.57 -7.40
C ILE A 177 -4.70 12.44 -7.24
N ASN A 178 -4.52 13.64 -6.67
CA ASN A 178 -5.60 14.62 -6.57
C ASN A 178 -5.70 15.45 -7.86
N MET A 179 -6.91 15.60 -8.39
CA MET A 179 -7.14 16.28 -9.67
C MET A 179 -7.18 17.81 -9.54
N GLY A 180 -7.48 18.34 -8.36
CA GLY A 180 -7.54 19.79 -8.10
C GLY A 180 -6.21 20.43 -7.69
N LEU A 181 -5.24 19.63 -7.25
CA LEU A 181 -3.90 20.13 -6.88
C LEU A 181 -2.98 20.20 -8.10
N LYS A 182 -2.16 21.25 -8.15
CA LYS A 182 -1.08 21.37 -9.14
C LYS A 182 0.05 20.37 -8.87
N ASP A 183 0.89 20.14 -9.88
CA ASP A 183 2.13 19.36 -9.79
C ASP A 183 1.95 17.88 -9.41
N ASN A 184 0.82 17.27 -9.81
CA ASN A 184 0.50 15.86 -9.59
C ASN A 184 0.68 15.45 -8.12
N LYS A 185 0.08 16.21 -7.20
CA LYS A 185 0.11 15.87 -5.78
C LYS A 185 -0.80 14.68 -5.50
N ALA A 186 -0.27 13.73 -4.74
CA ALA A 186 -0.96 12.51 -4.36
C ALA A 186 -1.11 12.41 -2.84
N LEU A 187 -2.01 11.54 -2.41
CA LEU A 187 -2.11 11.13 -1.02
C LEU A 187 -0.77 10.53 -0.56
N GLN A 188 -0.35 10.87 0.65
CA GLN A 188 0.87 10.37 1.27
C GLN A 188 0.60 10.09 2.75
N TYR A 189 1.10 8.98 3.26
CA TYR A 189 1.22 8.76 4.69
C TYR A 189 2.58 9.27 5.20
N TYR A 190 2.55 10.21 6.15
CA TYR A 190 3.75 10.80 6.73
C TYR A 190 3.53 11.16 8.21
N SER A 191 4.42 10.68 9.09
CA SER A 191 4.38 11.00 10.53
C SER A 191 3.01 10.73 11.19
N GLN A 192 2.41 9.57 10.87
CA GLN A 192 1.07 9.15 11.31
C GLN A 192 -0.09 10.05 10.87
N SER A 193 0.11 10.83 9.80
CA SER A 193 -0.92 11.66 9.20
C SER A 193 -0.98 11.40 7.69
N TYR A 194 -2.19 11.37 7.14
CA TYR A 194 -2.41 11.36 5.71
C TYR A 194 -2.46 12.79 5.21
N ILE A 195 -1.55 13.11 4.30
CA ILE A 195 -1.37 14.44 3.72
C ILE A 195 -1.32 14.34 2.20
N THR A 196 -1.09 15.47 1.52
CA THR A 196 -0.80 15.49 0.09
C THR A 196 0.61 15.97 -0.17
N PHE A 197 1.34 15.29 -1.05
CA PHE A 197 2.68 15.71 -1.48
C PHE A 197 2.92 15.37 -2.95
N SER A 198 3.97 15.91 -3.56
CA SER A 198 4.32 15.60 -4.95
C SER A 198 4.56 14.10 -5.09
N VAL A 199 3.84 13.46 -6.01
CA VAL A 199 3.81 12.00 -6.13
C VAL A 199 5.20 11.42 -6.36
N SER A 200 5.46 10.26 -5.75
CA SER A 200 6.62 9.42 -6.06
C SER A 200 6.19 7.95 -6.04
N ARG A 201 7.04 7.06 -6.57
CA ARG A 201 6.80 5.61 -6.56
C ARG A 201 7.23 4.93 -5.26
N SER A 202 7.47 5.71 -4.20
CA SER A 202 7.91 5.18 -2.91
C SER A 202 6.72 4.72 -2.05
N SER A 203 6.98 3.86 -1.06
CA SER A 203 5.92 3.25 -0.23
C SER A 203 4.96 4.24 0.43
N PRO A 204 5.38 5.43 0.91
CA PRO A 204 4.47 6.42 1.51
C PRO A 204 3.27 6.83 0.64
N PHE A 205 3.31 6.56 -0.67
CA PHE A 205 2.30 6.96 -1.63
C PHE A 205 1.49 5.78 -2.19
N ILE A 206 1.72 4.55 -1.70
CA ILE A 206 1.09 3.33 -2.21
C ILE A 206 -0.01 2.90 -1.23
N PHE A 207 -1.24 2.83 -1.75
CA PHE A 207 -2.42 2.47 -0.98
C PHE A 207 -3.21 1.39 -1.70
N ASN A 208 -3.92 0.59 -0.92
CA ASN A 208 -4.82 -0.44 -1.39
C ASN A 208 -6.25 -0.12 -0.99
N PHE A 209 -7.18 -0.46 -1.86
CA PHE A 209 -8.61 -0.43 -1.57
C PHE A 209 -8.99 -1.79 -1.00
N TYR A 210 -9.51 -1.80 0.22
CA TYR A 210 -10.13 -2.99 0.78
C TYR A 210 -11.64 -2.75 0.83
N GLU A 211 -12.37 -3.51 0.03
CA GLU A 211 -13.82 -3.45 -0.08
C GLU A 211 -14.48 -4.05 1.16
N THR A 212 -15.38 -3.28 1.78
CA THR A 212 -16.23 -3.77 2.87
C THR A 212 -17.51 -4.31 2.26
N GLU A 213 -18.03 -5.44 2.77
CA GLU A 213 -19.37 -5.88 2.40
C GLU A 213 -20.37 -4.77 2.73
N GLY A 214 -21.19 -4.38 1.75
CA GLY A 214 -22.23 -3.38 1.97
C GLY A 214 -23.27 -3.93 2.95
N GLU A 215 -23.64 -3.13 3.96
CA GLU A 215 -24.80 -3.42 4.81
C GLU A 215 -26.12 -3.43 4.02
#